data_AF-A0A9N9NAE0-F1
#
_entry.id   AF-A0A9N9NAE0-F1
#
_cell.length_a   1.000
_cell.length_b   1.000
_cell.length_c   1.000
_cell.angle_alpha   90.00
_cell.angle_beta   90.00
_cell.angle_gamma   90.00
#
_symmetry.space_group_name_H-M   'P 1'
#
loop_
_entity.id
_entity.type
_entity.pdbx_description
1 polymer ?
#
loop_
_entity_poly.entity_id
_entity_poly.type
_entity_poly.pdbx_seq_one_letter_code
_entity_poly.pdbx_strand_id
1 'polypeptide(L)'
;MTQCMWKKKLAILEDNASKLIRYIIETSQIKSQIVLLRKYLFDLRKFLFIMDYRKPHRRNQFADKYFDIETWSMIESFMQKHNLQNPQEVWLQNVREIIDSPHEDFKDNTRIFSVDKTDYGLRMIGWFVAIWQAGDNDEFIMTNNSFGIFEALVLCDCGFKKEIGFDALDKIFGSKHRTLFQNVPHPPPITEYADLKDGKVNLNNNDKFTITFIKVNSAAVHLVNSIVLNESKPYLQVSFLSLSYLYKTIVKYNKNVKEIDKFKPKDFSNMKKTLFMRS
;
A
#
# COMPACT_ATOMS: atom_id res chain seq x y z
N MET A 1 -22.69 5.07 19.88
CA MET A 1 -22.99 3.81 19.15
C MET A 1 -22.17 3.61 17.86
N THR A 2 -21.73 4.67 17.19
CA THR A 2 -21.01 4.65 15.89
C THR A 2 -19.56 4.14 15.91
N GLN A 3 -18.83 4.25 17.03
CA GLN A 3 -17.42 3.82 17.10
C GLN A 3 -17.23 2.29 17.12
N CYS A 4 -18.22 1.54 17.59
CA CYS A 4 -18.18 0.07 17.63
C CYS A 4 -18.45 -0.55 16.25
N MET A 5 -19.33 0.08 15.46
CA MET A 5 -19.80 -0.47 14.19
C MET A 5 -18.71 -0.53 13.11
N TRP A 6 -17.94 0.54 12.92
CA TRP A 6 -16.88 0.55 11.90
C TRP A 6 -15.71 -0.37 12.28
N LYS A 7 -15.38 -0.49 13.57
CA LYS A 7 -14.37 -1.45 14.04
C LYS A 7 -14.76 -2.89 13.71
N LYS A 8 -16.04 -3.23 13.82
CA LYS A 8 -16.56 -4.54 13.41
C LYS A 8 -16.40 -4.78 11.91
N LYS A 9 -16.74 -3.79 11.08
CA LYS A 9 -16.61 -3.90 9.63
C LYS A 9 -15.15 -4.02 9.19
N LEU A 10 -14.27 -3.25 9.81
CA LEU A 10 -12.84 -3.37 9.62
C LEU A 10 -12.33 -4.77 10.01
N ALA A 11 -12.75 -5.31 11.16
CA ALA A 11 -12.35 -6.66 11.57
C ALA A 11 -12.80 -7.73 10.56
N ILE A 12 -13.98 -7.58 9.97
CA ILE A 12 -14.46 -8.47 8.89
C ILE A 12 -13.57 -8.35 7.65
N LEU A 13 -13.22 -7.13 7.25
CA LEU A 13 -12.31 -6.88 6.12
C LEU A 13 -10.92 -7.50 6.36
N GLU A 14 -10.38 -7.33 7.57
CA GLU A 14 -9.10 -7.90 8.00
C GLU A 14 -9.14 -9.44 7.99
N ASP A 15 -10.22 -10.06 8.47
CA ASP A 15 -10.41 -11.52 8.44
C ASP A 15 -10.51 -12.06 7.00
N ASN A 16 -11.32 -11.42 6.15
CA ASN A 16 -11.44 -11.78 4.74
C ASN A 16 -10.09 -11.68 4.00
N ALA A 17 -9.37 -10.57 4.19
CA ALA A 17 -8.07 -10.37 3.58
C ALA A 17 -7.04 -11.38 4.08
N SER A 18 -7.03 -11.68 5.38
CA SER A 18 -6.14 -12.69 5.98
C SER A 18 -6.37 -14.08 5.38
N LYS A 19 -7.63 -14.52 5.28
CA LYS A 19 -8.00 -15.79 4.64
C LYS A 19 -7.55 -15.83 3.18
N LEU A 20 -7.74 -14.75 2.44
CA LEU A 20 -7.32 -14.68 1.04
C LEU A 20 -5.79 -14.69 0.90
N ILE A 21 -5.06 -13.95 1.72
CA ILE A 21 -3.58 -13.94 1.73
C ILE A 21 -3.07 -15.35 2.04
N ARG A 22 -3.66 -16.05 3.01
CA ARG A 22 -3.32 -17.44 3.31
C ARG A 22 -3.55 -18.35 2.11
N TYR A 23 -4.70 -18.22 1.45
CA TYR A 23 -5.01 -18.97 0.23
C TYR A 23 -4.02 -18.69 -0.90
N ILE A 24 -3.61 -17.42 -1.07
CA ILE A 24 -2.56 -17.01 -2.02
C ILE A 24 -1.25 -17.73 -1.70
N ILE A 25 -0.80 -17.66 -0.44
CA ILE A 25 0.46 -18.28 0.01
C ILE A 25 0.44 -19.78 -0.25
N GLU A 26 -0.60 -20.49 0.21
CA GLU A 26 -0.75 -21.94 0.06
C GLU A 26 -0.79 -22.36 -1.42
N THR A 27 -1.54 -21.62 -2.25
CA THR A 27 -1.63 -21.89 -3.70
C THR A 27 -0.28 -21.68 -4.39
N SER A 28 0.47 -20.66 -3.97
CA SER A 28 1.76 -20.29 -4.56
C SER A 28 2.88 -21.31 -4.32
N GLN A 29 2.69 -22.25 -3.38
CA GLN A 29 3.62 -23.36 -3.17
C GLN A 29 3.44 -24.50 -4.18
N ILE A 30 2.28 -24.57 -4.86
CA ILE A 30 1.89 -25.73 -5.69
C ILE A 30 1.67 -25.31 -7.15
N LYS A 31 1.20 -24.08 -7.38
CA LYS A 31 0.84 -23.57 -8.71
C LYS A 31 1.64 -22.32 -9.03
N SER A 32 1.81 -22.04 -10.33
CA SER A 32 2.42 -20.81 -10.85
C SER A 32 1.44 -19.64 -11.01
N GLN A 33 0.15 -19.89 -10.81
CA GLN A 33 -0.91 -18.90 -10.95
C GLN A 33 -2.06 -19.16 -9.99
N ILE A 34 -2.85 -18.12 -9.73
CA ILE A 34 -4.05 -18.16 -8.90
C ILE A 34 -5.21 -17.47 -9.59
N VAL A 35 -6.41 -17.99 -9.40
CA VAL A 35 -7.65 -17.38 -9.89
C VAL A 35 -8.39 -16.76 -8.72
N LEU A 36 -8.60 -15.45 -8.76
CA LEU A 36 -9.32 -14.70 -7.73
C LEU A 36 -10.64 -14.18 -8.29
N LEU A 37 -11.72 -14.29 -7.50
CA LEU A 37 -12.98 -13.61 -7.82
C LEU A 37 -12.86 -12.11 -7.53
N ARG A 38 -13.55 -11.28 -8.34
CA ARG A 38 -13.61 -9.82 -8.18
C ARG A 38 -13.85 -9.42 -6.73
N LYS A 39 -14.88 -9.98 -6.09
CA LYS A 39 -15.26 -9.63 -4.72
C LYS A 39 -14.11 -9.79 -3.72
N TYR A 40 -13.33 -10.87 -3.83
CA TYR A 40 -12.21 -11.15 -2.93
C TYR A 40 -11.01 -10.27 -3.25
N LEU A 41 -10.72 -10.06 -4.53
CA LEU A 41 -9.66 -9.14 -4.95
C LEU A 41 -9.96 -7.69 -4.50
N PHE A 42 -11.22 -7.31 -4.51
CA PHE A 42 -11.70 -5.98 -4.11
C PHE A 42 -11.61 -5.77 -2.60
N ASP A 43 -11.96 -6.78 -1.81
CA ASP A 43 -11.71 -6.79 -0.36
C ASP A 43 -10.21 -6.66 -0.05
N LEU A 44 -9.34 -7.39 -0.76
CA LEU A 44 -7.89 -7.26 -0.60
C LEU A 44 -7.39 -5.85 -0.90
N ARG A 45 -7.85 -5.24 -2.01
CA ARG A 45 -7.49 -3.87 -2.37
C ARG A 45 -7.93 -2.85 -1.30
N LYS A 46 -9.16 -2.97 -0.80
CA LYS A 46 -9.65 -2.15 0.32
C LYS A 46 -8.78 -2.32 1.56
N PHE A 47 -8.47 -3.56 1.92
CA PHE A 47 -7.61 -3.87 3.05
C PHE A 47 -6.24 -3.20 2.90
N LEU A 48 -5.56 -3.39 1.76
CA LEU A 48 -4.24 -2.81 1.52
C LEU A 48 -4.26 -1.28 1.59
N PHE A 49 -5.27 -0.62 1.01
CA PHE A 49 -5.42 0.82 1.11
C PHE A 49 -5.67 1.29 2.54
N ILE A 50 -6.59 0.66 3.25
CA ILE A 50 -6.96 1.06 4.61
C ILE A 50 -5.78 0.87 5.58
N MET A 51 -4.99 -0.18 5.41
CA MET A 51 -3.79 -0.39 6.23
C MET A 51 -2.75 0.70 6.01
N ASP A 52 -2.62 1.20 4.79
CA ASP A 52 -1.78 2.36 4.49
C ASP A 52 -2.36 3.67 5.05
N TYR A 53 -3.62 3.95 4.73
CA TYR A 53 -4.33 5.18 5.09
C TYR A 53 -4.49 5.38 6.61
N ARG A 54 -4.45 4.29 7.38
CA ARG A 54 -4.48 4.30 8.86
C ARG A 54 -3.11 4.51 9.50
N LYS A 55 -2.02 4.59 8.73
CA LYS A 55 -0.69 4.87 9.29
C LYS A 55 -0.71 6.17 10.10
N PRO A 56 0.08 6.26 11.18
CA PRO A 56 0.09 7.43 12.05
C PRO A 56 0.33 8.74 11.30
N HIS A 57 1.11 8.70 10.22
CA HIS A 57 1.42 9.90 9.45
C HIS A 57 0.15 10.55 8.87
N ARG A 58 -0.67 9.79 8.13
CA ARG A 58 -1.92 10.28 7.53
C ARG A 58 -2.92 10.69 8.61
N ARG A 59 -3.10 9.84 9.64
CA ARG A 59 -3.99 10.15 10.77
C ARG A 59 -3.59 11.46 11.47
N ASN A 60 -2.30 11.65 11.73
CA ASN A 60 -1.79 12.83 12.41
C ASN A 60 -1.91 14.08 11.52
N GLN A 61 -1.80 13.94 10.20
CA GLN A 61 -2.03 15.06 9.28
C GLN A 61 -3.40 15.72 9.52
N PHE A 62 -4.46 14.91 9.62
CA PHE A 62 -5.81 15.41 9.96
C PHE A 62 -5.91 15.87 11.42
N ALA A 63 -5.27 15.17 12.36
CA ALA A 63 -5.31 15.54 13.77
C ALA A 63 -4.67 16.89 14.06
N ASP A 64 -3.52 17.14 13.44
CA ASP A 64 -2.66 18.29 13.67
C ASP A 64 -2.95 19.43 12.68
N LYS A 65 -3.93 19.26 11.79
CA LYS A 65 -4.29 20.20 10.71
C LYS A 65 -3.10 20.54 9.82
N TYR A 66 -2.26 19.54 9.54
CA TYR A 66 -1.00 19.71 8.83
C TYR A 66 -1.19 19.63 7.32
N PHE A 67 -1.81 20.66 6.75
CA PHE A 67 -2.10 20.78 5.32
C PHE A 67 -1.51 22.06 4.73
N ASP A 68 -1.29 22.08 3.42
CA ASP A 68 -1.10 23.32 2.67
C ASP A 68 -2.41 24.14 2.62
N ILE A 69 -2.31 25.40 2.18
CA ILE A 69 -3.44 26.36 2.20
C ILE A 69 -4.60 25.88 1.32
N GLU A 70 -4.30 25.33 0.14
CA GLU A 70 -5.33 24.91 -0.83
C GLU A 70 -6.07 23.68 -0.30
N THR A 71 -5.33 22.67 0.15
CA THR A 71 -5.91 21.46 0.74
C THR A 71 -6.71 21.78 1.99
N TRP A 72 -6.23 22.71 2.84
CA TRP A 72 -6.97 23.13 4.03
C TRP A 72 -8.34 23.74 3.66
N SER A 73 -8.38 24.63 2.67
CA SER A 73 -9.62 25.22 2.19
C SER A 73 -10.61 24.17 1.65
N MET A 74 -10.10 23.15 0.96
CA MET A 74 -10.92 22.01 0.50
C MET A 74 -11.48 21.20 1.68
N ILE A 75 -10.68 20.97 2.72
CA ILE A 75 -11.12 20.28 3.94
C ILE A 75 -12.22 21.07 4.65
N GLU A 76 -12.06 22.39 4.81
CA GLU A 76 -13.07 23.24 5.44
C GLU A 76 -14.39 23.21 4.66
N SER A 77 -14.31 23.33 3.33
CA SER A 77 -15.49 23.24 2.45
C SER A 77 -16.20 21.89 2.58
N PHE A 78 -15.43 20.81 2.64
CA PHE A 78 -15.95 19.46 2.82
C PHE A 78 -16.59 19.28 4.20
N MET A 79 -15.96 19.80 5.25
CA MET A 79 -16.50 19.77 6.61
C MET A 79 -17.84 20.51 6.71
N GLN A 80 -17.93 21.71 6.14
CA GLN A 80 -19.17 22.49 6.09
C GLN A 80 -20.28 21.72 5.36
N LYS A 81 -19.98 21.18 4.17
CA LYS A 81 -20.94 20.42 3.36
C LYS A 81 -21.49 19.18 4.07
N HIS A 82 -20.68 18.52 4.89
CA HIS A 82 -21.02 17.26 5.55
C HIS A 82 -21.30 17.41 7.06
N ASN A 83 -21.42 18.64 7.56
CA ASN A 83 -21.65 18.95 8.98
C ASN A 83 -20.63 18.32 9.95
N LEU A 84 -19.36 18.26 9.53
CA LEU A 84 -18.26 17.70 10.32
C LEU A 84 -17.58 18.80 11.15
N GLN A 85 -17.26 18.50 12.41
CA GLN A 85 -16.79 19.51 13.37
C GLN A 85 -15.29 19.72 13.34
N ASN A 86 -14.52 18.72 12.91
CA ASN A 86 -13.06 18.79 12.86
C ASN A 86 -12.50 17.88 11.75
N PRO A 87 -11.24 18.08 11.31
CA PRO A 87 -10.66 17.26 10.24
C PRO A 87 -10.45 15.79 10.61
N GLN A 88 -10.34 15.43 11.90
CA GLN A 88 -10.27 14.02 12.29
C GLN A 88 -11.57 13.28 11.95
N GLU A 89 -12.72 13.97 11.98
CA GLU A 89 -13.98 13.41 11.52
C GLU A 89 -13.99 13.20 9.99
N VAL A 90 -13.31 14.03 9.22
CA VAL A 90 -13.10 13.80 7.77
C VAL A 90 -12.31 12.51 7.56
N TRP A 91 -11.18 12.35 8.24
CA TRP A 91 -10.38 11.12 8.17
C TRP A 91 -11.21 9.88 8.55
N LEU A 92 -11.97 9.96 9.65
CA LEU A 92 -12.80 8.85 10.13
C LEU A 92 -13.97 8.55 9.18
N GLN A 93 -14.58 9.57 8.58
CA GLN A 93 -15.60 9.41 7.55
C GLN A 93 -15.01 8.69 6.34
N ASN A 94 -13.84 9.13 5.84
CA ASN A 94 -13.19 8.48 4.70
C ASN A 94 -12.90 7.00 4.97
N VAL A 95 -12.34 6.65 6.15
CA VAL A 95 -12.13 5.24 6.53
C VAL A 95 -13.42 4.44 6.45
N ARG A 96 -14.53 4.96 6.97
CA ARG A 96 -15.83 4.28 6.99
C ARG A 96 -16.37 4.09 5.58
N GLU A 97 -16.44 5.18 4.82
CA GLU A 97 -17.01 5.19 3.49
C GLU A 97 -16.19 4.32 2.52
N ILE A 98 -14.86 4.26 2.66
CA ILE A 98 -14.00 3.37 1.85
C ILE A 98 -14.28 1.89 2.13
N ILE A 99 -14.46 1.53 3.40
CA ILE A 99 -14.80 0.15 3.78
C ILE A 99 -16.19 -0.21 3.24
N ASP A 100 -17.15 0.71 3.40
CA ASP A 100 -18.58 0.46 3.15
C ASP A 100 -19.00 0.52 1.69
N SER A 101 -18.36 1.38 0.89
CA SER A 101 -18.77 1.59 -0.50
C SER A 101 -18.39 0.41 -1.39
N PRO A 102 -19.28 -0.09 -2.25
CA PRO A 102 -18.89 -0.93 -3.37
C PRO A 102 -17.81 -0.23 -4.23
N HIS A 103 -16.93 -1.00 -4.85
CA HIS A 103 -15.87 -0.42 -5.69
C HIS A 103 -16.43 0.32 -6.91
N GLU A 104 -17.54 -0.16 -7.46
CA GLU A 104 -18.22 0.41 -8.63
C GLU A 104 -18.80 1.80 -8.33
N ASP A 105 -19.34 1.97 -7.13
CA ASP A 105 -19.98 3.21 -6.67
C ASP A 105 -18.97 4.23 -6.12
N PHE A 106 -17.72 3.81 -5.97
CA PHE A 106 -16.70 4.59 -5.28
C PHE A 106 -16.44 5.95 -5.93
N LYS A 107 -16.47 6.01 -7.27
CA LYS A 107 -16.23 7.24 -8.05
C LYS A 107 -17.25 8.35 -7.72
N ASP A 108 -18.49 7.96 -7.47
CA ASP A 108 -19.62 8.88 -7.28
C ASP A 108 -19.88 9.16 -5.80
N ASN A 109 -19.20 8.47 -4.87
CA ASN A 109 -19.39 8.71 -3.44
C ASN A 109 -18.92 10.12 -3.05
N THR A 110 -19.87 11.01 -2.76
CA THR A 110 -19.60 12.39 -2.34
C THR A 110 -19.24 12.51 -0.87
N ARG A 111 -19.38 11.44 -0.08
CA ARG A 111 -19.06 11.39 1.36
C ARG A 111 -17.59 11.07 1.62
N ILE A 112 -16.80 10.83 0.59
CA ILE A 112 -15.35 10.69 0.68
C ILE A 112 -14.73 12.01 0.22
N PHE A 113 -13.77 12.51 1.01
CA PHE A 113 -12.99 13.69 0.62
C PHE A 113 -12.37 13.48 -0.77
N SER A 114 -12.50 14.47 -1.66
CA SER A 114 -12.19 14.31 -3.08
C SER A 114 -10.75 13.89 -3.36
N VAL A 115 -9.80 14.40 -2.56
CA VAL A 115 -8.38 14.02 -2.65
C VAL A 115 -8.18 12.54 -2.32
N ASP A 116 -8.74 12.09 -1.19
CA ASP A 116 -8.62 10.68 -0.75
C ASP A 116 -9.38 9.72 -1.69
N LYS A 117 -10.50 10.19 -2.23
CA LYS A 117 -11.26 9.45 -3.26
C LYS A 117 -10.42 9.26 -4.53
N THR A 118 -9.72 10.32 -4.95
CA THR A 118 -8.85 10.26 -6.13
C THR A 118 -7.67 9.32 -5.87
N ASP A 119 -7.05 9.40 -4.69
CA ASP A 119 -5.95 8.51 -4.32
C ASP A 119 -6.37 7.03 -4.33
N TYR A 120 -7.51 6.71 -3.71
CA TYR A 120 -8.06 5.36 -3.76
C TYR A 120 -8.37 4.91 -5.19
N GLY A 121 -9.03 5.77 -5.98
CA GLY A 121 -9.39 5.46 -7.36
C GLY A 121 -8.16 5.14 -8.21
N LEU A 122 -7.11 5.95 -8.13
CA LEU A 122 -5.87 5.70 -8.86
C LEU A 122 -5.19 4.40 -8.41
N ARG A 123 -5.03 4.20 -7.10
CA ARG A 123 -4.22 3.10 -6.55
C ARG A 123 -4.94 1.76 -6.56
N MET A 124 -6.25 1.76 -6.29
CA MET A 124 -7.02 0.54 -6.05
C MET A 124 -8.00 0.21 -7.17
N ILE A 125 -8.33 1.14 -8.06
CA ILE A 125 -9.22 0.88 -9.21
C ILE A 125 -8.43 0.96 -10.52
N GLY A 126 -7.63 2.00 -10.70
CA GLY A 126 -6.86 2.25 -11.93
C GLY A 126 -5.77 1.22 -12.20
N TRP A 127 -5.24 0.56 -11.16
CA TRP A 127 -4.13 -0.39 -11.27
C TRP A 127 -4.55 -1.83 -10.99
N PHE A 128 -3.70 -2.78 -11.41
CA PHE A 128 -3.86 -4.21 -11.11
C PHE A 128 -2.92 -4.67 -9.99
N VAL A 129 -3.25 -5.83 -9.41
CA VAL A 129 -2.43 -6.45 -8.36
C VAL A 129 -1.48 -7.43 -9.02
N ALA A 130 -0.18 -7.29 -8.73
CA ALA A 130 0.84 -8.29 -9.02
C ALA A 130 1.25 -9.02 -7.74
N ILE A 131 1.63 -10.30 -7.86
CA ILE A 131 2.10 -11.10 -6.73
C ILE A 131 3.51 -11.58 -7.02
N TRP A 132 4.45 -11.11 -6.21
CA TRP A 132 5.85 -11.51 -6.27
C TRP A 132 6.19 -12.51 -5.19
N GLN A 133 7.08 -13.44 -5.53
CA GLN A 133 7.70 -14.38 -4.62
C GLN A 133 9.20 -14.13 -4.60
N ALA A 134 9.81 -14.26 -3.42
CA ALA A 134 11.26 -14.28 -3.35
C ALA A 134 11.79 -15.53 -4.07
N GLY A 135 13.01 -15.45 -4.62
CA GLY A 135 13.70 -16.62 -5.14
C GLY A 135 13.96 -17.67 -4.04
N ASP A 136 14.30 -18.90 -4.43
CA ASP A 136 14.40 -20.04 -3.49
C ASP A 136 15.44 -19.85 -2.36
N ASN A 137 16.40 -18.95 -2.55
CA ASN A 137 17.45 -18.62 -1.58
C ASN A 137 17.31 -17.20 -1.01
N ASP A 138 16.16 -16.56 -1.25
CA ASP A 138 15.85 -15.20 -0.85
C ASP A 138 14.60 -15.16 0.03
N GLU A 139 14.45 -14.11 0.84
CA GLU A 139 13.21 -13.85 1.60
C GLU A 139 12.92 -12.35 1.61
N PHE A 140 11.63 -12.01 1.55
CA PHE A 140 11.20 -10.67 1.91
C PHE A 140 11.13 -10.56 3.43
N ILE A 141 11.68 -9.47 3.97
CA ILE A 141 11.47 -9.14 5.38
C ILE A 141 10.20 -8.31 5.53
N MET A 142 9.57 -8.41 6.70
CA MET A 142 8.43 -7.57 7.04
C MET A 142 8.75 -6.73 8.27
N THR A 143 8.35 -5.47 8.25
CA THR A 143 8.25 -4.60 9.43
C THR A 143 6.81 -4.36 9.85
N ASN A 144 6.61 -3.74 11.00
CA ASN A 144 5.30 -3.25 11.45
C ASN A 144 4.63 -2.23 10.51
N ASN A 145 5.36 -1.70 9.51
CA ASN A 145 4.84 -0.78 8.48
C ASN A 145 4.78 -1.42 7.07
N SER A 146 4.91 -2.76 6.95
CA SER A 146 5.01 -3.42 5.63
C SER A 146 3.77 -3.29 4.76
N PHE A 147 2.60 -3.14 5.38
CA PHE A 147 1.37 -2.94 4.62
C PHE A 147 1.32 -1.52 4.08
N GLY A 148 1.05 -1.39 2.78
CA GLY A 148 0.88 -0.09 2.15
C GLY A 148 2.18 0.61 1.74
N ILE A 149 3.29 -0.10 1.56
CA ILE A 149 4.45 0.51 0.88
C ILE A 149 4.04 0.73 -0.58
N PHE A 150 4.08 1.98 -1.01
CA PHE A 150 3.60 2.38 -2.31
C PHE A 150 4.75 2.99 -3.10
N GLU A 151 5.04 2.36 -4.23
CA GLU A 151 6.00 2.87 -5.20
C GLU A 151 5.26 3.69 -6.27
N ALA A 152 4.79 4.83 -5.85
CA ALA A 152 4.85 6.00 -6.69
C ALA A 152 5.23 7.14 -5.77
N LEU A 153 5.95 8.09 -6.34
CA LEU A 153 6.05 9.43 -5.84
C LEU A 153 4.77 9.81 -5.10
N VAL A 154 4.80 9.79 -3.76
CA VAL A 154 5.02 11.02 -2.99
C VAL A 154 4.42 12.18 -3.80
N LEU A 155 3.13 12.07 -4.11
CA LEU A 155 2.27 13.07 -4.76
C LEU A 155 1.05 13.22 -3.84
N CYS A 156 0.46 12.11 -3.40
CA CYS A 156 -0.72 12.13 -2.54
C CYS A 156 -0.45 12.24 -1.02
N ASP A 157 0.75 11.94 -0.52
CA ASP A 157 1.03 12.02 0.93
C ASP A 157 1.96 13.16 1.33
N CYS A 158 2.81 13.64 0.42
CA CYS A 158 3.70 14.77 0.65
C CYS A 158 3.23 16.07 -0.01
N GLY A 159 2.52 16.02 -1.15
CA GLY A 159 2.12 17.22 -1.89
C GLY A 159 1.17 18.06 -1.07
N PHE A 160 0.42 17.41 -0.18
CA PHE A 160 -0.50 18.05 0.76
C PHE A 160 0.13 18.43 2.11
N LYS A 161 1.45 18.26 2.27
CA LYS A 161 2.14 18.75 3.46
C LYS A 161 2.48 20.22 3.25
N LYS A 162 2.25 21.00 4.31
CA LYS A 162 2.56 22.42 4.39
C LYS A 162 3.97 22.79 3.89
N GLU A 163 4.94 21.90 4.04
CA GLU A 163 6.35 22.14 3.73
C GLU A 163 6.79 21.74 2.32
N ILE A 164 6.05 20.87 1.61
CA ILE A 164 6.58 20.24 0.38
C ILE A 164 5.96 20.85 -0.87
N GLY A 165 4.66 21.14 -0.90
CA GLY A 165 3.99 21.75 -2.06
C GLY A 165 4.13 20.97 -3.37
N PHE A 166 3.39 21.35 -4.41
CA PHE A 166 3.48 20.66 -5.72
C PHE A 166 4.75 21.05 -6.52
N ASP A 167 5.18 22.32 -6.44
CA ASP A 167 6.32 22.83 -7.21
C ASP A 167 7.68 22.23 -6.84
N ALA A 168 7.86 21.81 -5.58
CA ALA A 168 9.10 21.16 -5.15
C ALA A 168 9.18 19.72 -5.70
N LEU A 169 8.05 19.04 -5.88
CA LEU A 169 8.00 17.67 -6.38
C LEU A 169 8.45 17.61 -7.85
N ASP A 170 7.97 18.51 -8.69
CA ASP A 170 8.39 18.56 -10.10
C ASP A 170 9.90 18.82 -10.27
N LYS A 171 10.48 19.67 -9.41
CA LYS A 171 11.93 19.96 -9.40
C LYS A 171 12.79 18.79 -8.90
N ILE A 172 12.29 18.00 -7.94
CA ILE A 172 13.04 16.92 -7.32
C ILE A 172 13.07 15.68 -8.22
N PHE A 173 11.99 15.39 -8.94
CA PHE A 173 11.80 14.10 -9.58
C PHE A 173 11.93 14.11 -11.10
N GLY A 174 11.83 15.27 -11.74
CA GLY A 174 11.91 15.39 -13.19
C GLY A 174 10.79 14.65 -13.91
N SER A 175 10.62 14.94 -15.20
CA SER A 175 9.52 14.45 -16.03
C SER A 175 9.61 12.98 -16.47
N LYS A 176 10.59 12.21 -15.97
CA LYS A 176 10.78 10.79 -16.32
C LYS A 176 10.43 9.92 -15.12
N HIS A 177 9.13 9.68 -14.93
CA HIS A 177 8.59 8.72 -13.96
C HIS A 177 9.13 7.31 -14.26
N ARG A 178 10.16 6.88 -13.53
CA ARG A 178 10.63 5.50 -13.53
C ARG A 178 10.28 4.88 -12.19
N THR A 179 9.47 3.82 -12.20
CA THR A 179 9.30 2.91 -11.07
C THR A 179 10.68 2.31 -10.72
N LEU A 180 11.04 2.22 -9.44
CA LEU A 180 12.23 1.47 -8.97
C LEU A 180 12.12 -0.02 -9.36
N PHE A 181 10.89 -0.50 -9.56
CA PHE A 181 10.57 -1.83 -10.07
C PHE A 181 10.38 -1.89 -11.60
N GLN A 182 10.83 -0.91 -12.38
CA GLN A 182 10.73 -0.93 -13.86
C GLN A 182 11.32 -2.20 -14.52
N ASN A 183 12.28 -2.85 -13.84
CA ASN A 183 12.95 -4.05 -14.32
C ASN A 183 12.39 -5.35 -13.69
N VAL A 184 11.33 -5.25 -12.88
CA VAL A 184 10.69 -6.40 -12.25
C VAL A 184 9.45 -6.79 -13.06
N PRO A 185 9.28 -8.05 -13.47
CA PRO A 185 8.10 -8.43 -14.24
C PRO A 185 6.80 -8.27 -13.43
N HIS A 186 5.83 -7.59 -14.03
CA HIS A 186 4.49 -7.39 -13.46
C HIS A 186 3.42 -7.54 -14.55
N PRO A 187 3.18 -8.76 -15.07
CA PRO A 187 2.17 -8.97 -16.11
C PRO A 187 0.77 -8.65 -15.56
N PRO A 188 -0.12 -8.04 -16.38
CA PRO A 188 -1.50 -7.83 -15.98
C PRO A 188 -2.22 -9.18 -15.83
N PRO A 189 -3.26 -9.25 -14.97
CA PRO A 189 -4.05 -10.47 -14.82
C PRO A 189 -4.86 -10.77 -16.09
N ILE A 190 -5.01 -12.06 -16.40
CA ILE A 190 -5.99 -12.50 -17.40
C ILE A 190 -7.37 -12.41 -16.76
N THR A 191 -8.29 -11.68 -17.40
CA THR A 191 -9.62 -11.42 -16.84
C THR A 191 -10.69 -12.19 -17.61
N GLU A 192 -11.50 -12.96 -16.89
CA GLU A 192 -12.69 -13.63 -17.42
C GLU A 192 -13.94 -12.97 -16.81
N TYR A 193 -14.74 -12.32 -17.65
CA TYR A 193 -15.97 -11.67 -17.23
C TYR A 193 -17.12 -12.68 -17.19
N ALA A 194 -17.85 -12.72 -16.08
CA ALA A 194 -18.93 -13.68 -15.89
C ALA A 194 -20.19 -13.31 -16.70
N ASP A 195 -20.43 -12.02 -16.95
CA ASP A 195 -21.56 -11.52 -17.73
C ASP A 195 -21.07 -10.69 -18.92
N LEU A 196 -20.79 -11.41 -20.03
CA LEU A 196 -20.45 -10.82 -21.32
C LEU A 196 -21.65 -10.94 -22.25
N LYS A 197 -22.32 -9.82 -22.55
CA LYS A 197 -23.45 -9.77 -23.48
C LYS A 197 -23.19 -8.77 -24.58
N ASP A 198 -23.24 -9.21 -25.84
CA ASP A 198 -23.07 -8.37 -27.03
C ASP A 198 -21.80 -7.50 -27.02
N GLY A 199 -20.70 -8.04 -26.50
CA GLY A 199 -19.43 -7.32 -26.36
C GLY A 199 -19.41 -6.25 -25.26
N LYS A 200 -20.52 -6.05 -24.54
CA LYS A 200 -20.57 -5.23 -23.33
C LYS A 200 -20.29 -6.09 -22.11
N VAL A 201 -19.35 -5.62 -21.29
CA VAL A 201 -18.98 -6.23 -20.02
C VAL A 201 -19.86 -5.63 -18.93
N ASN A 202 -20.67 -6.46 -18.29
CA ASN A 202 -21.29 -6.10 -17.02
C ASN A 202 -20.39 -6.61 -15.89
N LEU A 203 -19.76 -5.69 -15.17
CA LEU A 203 -18.86 -6.05 -14.06
C LEU A 203 -19.65 -6.82 -13.00
N ASN A 204 -19.11 -7.96 -12.58
CA ASN A 204 -19.77 -8.85 -11.62
C ASN A 204 -18.77 -9.32 -10.55
N ASN A 205 -19.26 -9.48 -9.32
CA ASN A 205 -18.54 -10.10 -8.20
C ASN A 205 -17.93 -11.48 -8.52
N ASN A 206 -18.46 -12.17 -9.53
CA ASN A 206 -17.99 -13.47 -10.00
C ASN A 206 -16.98 -13.41 -11.15
N ASP A 207 -16.60 -12.21 -11.64
CA ASP A 207 -15.51 -12.09 -12.60
C ASP A 207 -14.22 -12.67 -12.01
N LYS A 208 -13.43 -13.33 -12.84
CA LYS A 208 -12.22 -14.03 -12.42
C LYS A 208 -10.98 -13.30 -12.93
N PHE A 209 -9.98 -13.22 -12.06
CA PHE A 209 -8.67 -12.66 -12.35
C PHE A 209 -7.62 -13.74 -12.13
N THR A 210 -7.01 -14.20 -13.22
CA THR A 210 -5.88 -15.13 -13.17
C THR A 210 -4.60 -14.32 -13.05
N ILE A 211 -3.94 -14.42 -11.90
CA ILE A 211 -2.71 -13.72 -11.56
C ILE A 211 -1.57 -14.73 -11.54
N THR A 212 -0.49 -14.43 -12.26
CA THR A 212 0.73 -15.23 -12.25
C THR A 212 1.61 -14.86 -11.06
N PHE A 213 2.14 -15.87 -10.36
CA PHE A 213 3.19 -15.67 -9.36
C PHE A 213 4.53 -15.48 -10.06
N ILE A 214 5.20 -14.36 -9.75
CA ILE A 214 6.51 -14.04 -10.34
C ILE A 214 7.58 -14.20 -9.28
N LYS A 215 8.50 -15.15 -9.49
CA LYS A 215 9.73 -15.19 -8.71
C LYS A 215 10.64 -14.04 -9.14
N VAL A 216 11.00 -13.18 -8.19
CA VAL A 216 11.92 -12.06 -8.45
C VAL A 216 13.34 -12.45 -8.07
N ASN A 217 14.33 -11.84 -8.73
CA ASN A 217 15.74 -12.13 -8.46
C ASN A 217 16.20 -11.50 -7.12
N SER A 218 17.34 -11.97 -6.62
CA SER A 218 17.93 -11.49 -5.36
C SER A 218 18.12 -9.96 -5.33
N ALA A 219 18.47 -9.34 -6.46
CA ALA A 219 18.63 -7.89 -6.53
C ALA A 219 17.32 -7.16 -6.24
N ALA A 220 16.21 -7.60 -6.83
CA ALA A 220 14.88 -7.07 -6.55
C ALA A 220 14.44 -7.32 -5.10
N VAL A 221 14.70 -8.50 -4.55
CA VAL A 221 14.38 -8.79 -3.13
C VAL A 221 15.13 -7.86 -2.20
N HIS A 222 16.43 -7.67 -2.41
CA HIS A 222 17.23 -6.76 -1.58
C HIS A 222 16.84 -5.29 -1.75
N LEU A 223 16.41 -4.88 -2.94
CA LEU A 223 15.86 -3.54 -3.17
C LEU A 223 14.57 -3.33 -2.33
N VAL A 224 13.61 -4.25 -2.42
CA VAL A 224 12.37 -4.21 -1.62
C VAL A 224 12.70 -4.18 -0.13
N ASN A 225 13.55 -5.09 0.34
CA ASN A 225 13.95 -5.15 1.75
C ASN A 225 14.62 -3.85 2.21
N SER A 226 15.39 -3.20 1.33
CA SER A 226 16.02 -1.92 1.63
C SER A 226 14.99 -0.79 1.81
N ILE A 227 13.98 -0.74 0.94
CA ILE A 227 12.86 0.21 1.06
C ILE A 227 12.10 -0.04 2.37
N VAL A 228 11.75 -1.30 2.65
CA VAL A 228 11.07 -1.73 3.89
C VAL A 228 11.84 -1.31 5.14
N LEU A 229 13.18 -1.46 5.13
CA LEU A 229 14.04 -1.02 6.23
C LEU A 229 14.10 0.50 6.34
N ASN A 230 14.12 1.22 5.23
CA ASN A 230 14.15 2.68 5.23
C ASN A 230 12.84 3.28 5.80
N GLU A 231 11.71 2.68 5.46
CA GLU A 231 10.37 3.06 5.95
C GLU A 231 10.07 2.63 7.39
N SER A 232 10.99 1.89 8.02
CA SER A 232 10.83 1.51 9.42
C SER A 232 10.77 2.76 10.33
N LYS A 233 10.17 2.66 11.51
CA LYS A 233 10.18 3.73 12.54
C LYS A 233 11.16 3.39 13.66
N PRO A 234 11.50 4.31 14.58
CA PRO A 234 12.51 4.09 15.62
C PRO A 234 12.28 2.83 16.48
N TYR A 235 11.03 2.37 16.63
CA TYR A 235 10.69 1.08 17.23
C TYR A 235 10.51 0.00 16.17
N LEU A 236 11.60 -0.31 15.47
CA LEU A 236 11.57 -1.28 14.37
C LEU A 236 11.32 -2.69 14.93
N GLN A 237 10.23 -3.31 14.49
CA GLN A 237 10.01 -4.74 14.60
C GLN A 237 10.21 -5.35 13.22
N VAL A 238 11.12 -6.32 13.09
CA VAL A 238 11.36 -7.06 11.85
C VAL A 238 10.96 -8.51 12.05
N SER A 239 10.12 -9.01 11.16
CA SER A 239 9.80 -10.43 10.99
C SER A 239 10.58 -10.98 9.79
N PHE A 240 11.20 -12.13 9.99
CA PHE A 240 12.06 -12.83 9.02
C PHE A 240 11.99 -14.33 9.29
N LEU A 241 12.32 -15.17 8.30
CA LEU A 241 12.35 -16.62 8.45
C LEU A 241 13.77 -17.13 8.73
N SER A 242 14.79 -16.48 8.15
CA SER A 242 16.18 -16.91 8.24
C SER A 242 17.11 -15.85 8.85
N LEU A 243 17.74 -16.17 9.98
CA LEU A 243 18.71 -15.28 10.62
C LEU A 243 19.88 -14.94 9.69
N SER A 244 20.38 -15.95 8.96
CA SER A 244 21.50 -15.78 8.02
C SER A 244 21.13 -14.87 6.85
N TYR A 245 19.87 -14.92 6.39
CA TYR A 245 19.40 -14.06 5.32
C TYR A 245 19.15 -12.63 5.81
N LEU A 246 18.55 -12.44 6.98
CA LEU A 246 18.42 -11.12 7.58
C LEU A 246 19.79 -10.44 7.71
N TYR A 247 20.82 -11.16 8.17
CA TYR A 247 22.18 -10.65 8.22
C TYR A 247 22.68 -10.19 6.84
N LYS A 248 22.54 -11.03 5.80
CA LYS A 248 22.91 -10.67 4.41
C LYS A 248 22.16 -9.43 3.93
N THR A 249 20.88 -9.32 4.24
CA THR A 249 20.03 -8.17 3.90
C THR A 249 20.53 -6.90 4.56
N ILE A 250 20.83 -6.91 5.87
CA ILE A 250 21.38 -5.75 6.58
C ILE A 250 22.77 -5.36 6.04
N VAL A 251 23.61 -6.33 5.71
CA VAL A 251 24.92 -6.07 5.09
C VAL A 251 24.77 -5.39 3.73
N LYS A 252 23.86 -5.87 2.87
CA LYS A 252 23.60 -5.27 1.55
C LYS A 252 22.96 -3.89 1.68
N TYR A 253 22.01 -3.71 2.59
CA TYR A 253 21.43 -2.40 2.90
C TYR A 253 22.53 -1.39 3.25
N ASN A 254 23.38 -1.68 4.24
CA ASN A 254 24.45 -0.76 4.65
C ASN A 254 25.45 -0.43 3.53
N LYS A 255 25.65 -1.34 2.56
CA LYS A 255 26.50 -1.08 1.38
C LYS A 255 25.83 -0.14 0.38
N ASN A 256 24.54 -0.33 0.13
CA ASN A 256 23.83 0.29 -1.00
C ASN A 256 22.95 1.48 -0.59
N VAL A 257 22.71 1.72 0.71
CA VAL A 257 21.75 2.72 1.18
C VAL A 257 22.08 4.14 0.70
N LYS A 258 23.36 4.44 0.47
CA LYS A 258 23.81 5.73 -0.08
C LYS A 258 23.32 5.99 -1.51
N GLU A 259 22.99 4.93 -2.25
CA GLU A 259 22.47 5.03 -3.62
C GLU A 259 20.94 5.10 -3.64
N ILE A 260 20.27 4.61 -2.59
CA ILE A 260 18.81 4.45 -2.54
C ILE A 260 18.13 5.70 -1.95
N ASP A 261 18.72 6.35 -0.95
CA ASP A 261 18.11 7.51 -0.30
C ASP A 261 19.14 8.63 -0.05
N LYS A 262 18.83 9.82 -0.61
CA LYS A 262 19.65 11.03 -0.43
C LYS A 262 19.41 11.71 0.91
N PHE A 263 18.36 11.37 1.66
CA PHE A 263 17.90 12.21 2.77
C PHE A 263 18.36 11.78 4.17
N LYS A 264 18.40 10.49 4.53
CA LYS A 264 19.22 9.99 5.66
C LYS A 264 19.11 8.47 5.77
N PRO A 265 20.13 7.69 5.37
CA PRO A 265 20.11 6.25 5.59
C PRO A 265 19.98 5.93 7.08
N LYS A 266 19.19 4.91 7.44
CA LYS A 266 19.13 4.42 8.82
C LYS A 266 20.39 3.63 9.17
N ASP A 267 20.85 3.78 10.41
CA ASP A 267 21.98 3.01 10.90
C ASP A 267 21.54 1.69 11.55
N PHE A 268 21.78 0.59 10.85
CA PHE A 268 21.57 -0.77 11.36
C PHE A 268 22.86 -1.45 11.85
N SER A 269 23.93 -0.70 12.13
CA SER A 269 25.22 -1.26 12.57
C SER A 269 25.10 -2.09 13.85
N ASN A 270 24.27 -1.68 14.80
CA ASN A 270 24.04 -2.45 16.03
C ASN A 270 23.31 -3.77 15.75
N MET A 271 22.29 -3.74 14.89
CA MET A 271 21.58 -4.96 14.48
C MET A 271 22.53 -5.91 13.74
N LYS A 272 23.37 -5.39 12.84
CA LYS A 272 24.42 -6.17 12.16
C LYS A 272 25.35 -6.89 13.15
N LYS A 273 25.84 -6.20 14.18
CA LYS A 273 26.69 -6.78 15.23
C LYS A 273 25.96 -7.89 15.99
N THR A 274 24.73 -7.64 16.42
CA THR A 274 23.91 -8.64 17.15
C THR A 274 23.63 -9.88 16.31
N LEU A 275 23.33 -9.71 15.02
CA LEU A 275 23.08 -10.82 14.11
C LEU A 275 24.34 -11.65 13.87
N PHE A 276 25.51 -10.99 13.69
CA PHE A 276 26.79 -11.67 13.52
C PHE A 276 27.18 -12.54 14.72
N MET A 277 26.88 -12.10 15.95
CA MET A 277 27.17 -12.88 17.16
C MET A 277 26.26 -14.11 17.32
N ARG A 278 25.16 -14.20 16.56
CA ARG A 278 24.15 -15.26 16.66
C ARG A 278 24.13 -16.20 15.46
N SER A 279 24.84 -15.86 14.39
CA SER A 279 24.99 -16.65 13.16
C SER A 279 26.25 -17.50 13.19
#